data_AF-A0AA40VEU2-F1
#
_entry.id   AF-A0AA40VEU2-F1
#
_cell.length_a   1.000
_cell.length_b   1.000
_cell.length_c   1.000
_cell.angle_alpha   90.00
_cell.angle_beta   90.00
_cell.angle_gamma   90.00
#
_symmetry.space_group_name_H-M   'P 1'
#
loop_
_entity.id
_entity.type
_entity.pdbx_description
1 polymer ?
#
loop_
_entity_poly.entity_id
_entity_poly.type
_entity_poly.pdbx_seq_one_letter_code
_entity_poly.pdbx_strand_id
1 'polypeptide(L)'
;MPTPDRAAPVTAADATGDARYPALWTMALGAALLGIVALPRRPASSAEHAADQGRRGGTAAPDAARQESPSHEGADAHRVARTEHDRGRSADKPTEVPVEGWKDILKRTYRDIGENRLTLVSAGVTFFVLLAIFPAVAALVSVYGLVADVATINQQIESLRGILPSGGVDILAEQVKRLTEKGDTTLGLTALFGIALSVWSANGGVKHVFDALNLVYNEREQRGFFKLNLVSLAFTAGALLFIVIALAGIVAVPVAIQFLGLSSDAWWLALLRWPALFVVVILMLAVLYRYGPSRDAPRWRWVTPGGMFAAFLWLAGSLLFSWYVSNFGSYDKTYGSLGAAIGFMTWIWLSTTIVLLGAQLNAELEHQTAKDTTVGAPKPLGARDARMADTVGAAA
;
A
#
# COMPACT_ATOMS: atom_id res chain seq x y z
N MET A 1 55.94 16.68 -59.14
CA MET A 1 55.18 15.61 -58.47
C MET A 1 55.33 15.80 -56.97
N PRO A 2 54.31 16.31 -56.25
CA PRO A 2 54.39 16.53 -54.82
C PRO A 2 53.76 15.40 -54.00
N THR A 3 54.23 15.31 -52.76
CA THR A 3 53.97 14.37 -51.66
C THR A 3 52.52 14.29 -51.16
N PRO A 4 52.09 13.19 -50.52
CA PRO A 4 50.76 13.10 -49.91
C PRO A 4 50.73 13.84 -48.56
N ASP A 5 49.66 14.60 -48.37
CA ASP A 5 49.38 15.47 -47.22
C ASP A 5 48.91 14.67 -45.99
N ARG A 6 49.29 15.12 -44.79
CA ARG A 6 48.94 14.53 -43.49
C ARG A 6 47.50 14.89 -43.13
N ALA A 7 46.65 13.90 -42.89
CA ALA A 7 45.34 14.11 -42.29
C ALA A 7 45.47 14.62 -40.84
N ALA A 8 44.85 15.76 -40.54
CA ALA A 8 44.70 16.32 -39.20
C ALA A 8 43.61 15.57 -38.40
N PRO A 9 43.71 15.50 -37.05
CA PRO A 9 42.70 14.83 -36.23
C PRO A 9 41.44 15.69 -36.07
N VAL A 10 40.28 15.10 -36.33
CA VAL A 10 38.97 15.71 -36.06
C VAL A 10 38.77 15.81 -34.55
N THR A 11 38.64 17.04 -34.06
CA THR A 11 38.38 17.36 -32.66
C THR A 11 36.98 16.91 -32.23
N ALA A 12 36.91 16.15 -31.14
CA ALA A 12 35.69 15.79 -30.44
C ALA A 12 35.09 17.02 -29.74
N ALA A 13 34.27 17.78 -30.46
CA ALA A 13 33.44 18.85 -29.89
C ALA A 13 32.27 19.11 -30.85
N ASP A 14 31.19 18.33 -30.71
CA ASP A 14 29.81 18.72 -31.06
C ASP A 14 28.83 17.56 -30.83
N ALA A 15 28.76 17.06 -29.59
CA ALA A 15 27.72 16.12 -29.16
C ALA A 15 27.25 16.43 -27.74
N THR A 16 26.80 17.67 -27.53
CA THR A 16 26.02 18.06 -26.34
C THR A 16 24.76 18.77 -26.79
N GLY A 17 23.77 17.98 -27.18
CA GLY A 17 22.40 18.45 -27.28
C GLY A 17 21.88 18.80 -25.89
N ASP A 18 21.81 20.10 -25.63
CA ASP A 18 21.36 20.76 -24.41
C ASP A 18 19.90 20.37 -24.09
N ALA A 19 19.67 19.27 -23.36
CA ALA A 19 18.39 18.98 -22.72
C ALA A 19 18.33 19.71 -21.37
N ARG A 20 18.23 21.05 -21.42
CA ARG A 20 18.02 21.90 -20.24
C ARG A 20 16.58 21.79 -19.76
N TYR A 21 16.25 20.70 -19.08
CA TYR A 21 15.12 20.72 -18.15
C TYR A 21 15.57 21.43 -16.87
N PRO A 22 14.79 22.37 -16.30
CA PRO A 22 15.25 23.13 -15.15
C PRO A 22 15.37 22.18 -13.96
N ALA A 23 16.60 21.93 -13.51
CA ALA A 23 16.93 21.17 -12.31
C ALA A 23 16.13 21.62 -11.06
N LEU A 24 15.58 22.84 -11.11
CA LEU A 24 14.68 23.40 -10.12
C LEU A 24 13.38 22.58 -9.92
N TRP A 25 12.76 22.06 -10.99
CA TRP A 25 11.52 21.28 -10.86
C TRP A 25 11.79 19.86 -10.34
N THR A 26 12.92 19.26 -10.70
CA THR A 26 13.34 17.93 -10.23
C THR A 26 13.81 17.98 -8.78
N MET A 27 14.51 19.04 -8.38
CA MET A 27 14.84 19.29 -6.97
C MET A 27 13.59 19.66 -6.16
N ALA A 28 12.62 20.38 -6.72
CA ALA A 28 11.36 20.68 -6.03
C ALA A 28 10.51 19.42 -5.78
N LEU A 29 10.46 18.45 -6.70
CA LEU A 29 9.78 17.16 -6.51
C LEU A 29 10.51 16.27 -5.50
N GLY A 30 11.85 16.20 -5.55
CA GLY A 30 12.66 15.51 -4.53
C GLY A 30 12.53 16.15 -3.14
N ALA A 31 12.48 17.48 -3.08
CA ALA A 31 12.23 18.24 -1.86
C ALA A 31 10.78 18.15 -1.38
N ALA A 32 9.80 17.92 -2.26
CA ALA A 32 8.41 17.65 -1.87
C ALA A 32 8.27 16.27 -1.21
N LEU A 33 8.96 15.25 -1.76
CA LEU A 33 9.03 13.92 -1.15
C LEU A 33 9.80 13.92 0.18
N LEU A 34 10.90 14.67 0.29
CA LEU A 34 11.63 14.86 1.55
C LEU A 34 10.92 15.80 2.53
N GLY A 35 10.17 16.78 2.04
CA GLY A 35 9.43 17.76 2.85
C GLY A 35 8.25 17.14 3.59
N ILE A 36 7.66 16.07 3.05
CA ILE A 36 6.68 15.23 3.76
C ILE A 36 7.35 14.48 4.92
N VAL A 37 8.65 14.19 4.84
CA VAL A 37 9.44 13.49 5.87
C VAL A 37 10.04 14.45 6.91
N ALA A 38 10.27 15.72 6.56
CA ALA A 38 11.00 16.71 7.36
C ALA A 38 10.12 17.82 7.98
N LEU A 39 8.85 17.54 8.27
CA LEU A 39 7.99 18.52 8.94
C LEU A 39 8.52 18.85 10.35
N PRO A 40 8.61 20.14 10.72
CA PRO A 40 9.14 20.54 12.02
C PRO A 40 8.25 20.01 13.14
N ARG A 41 8.85 19.20 14.02
CA ARG A 41 8.22 18.77 15.27
C ARG A 41 7.97 20.03 16.10
N ARG A 42 6.70 20.31 16.42
CA ARG A 42 6.36 21.34 17.40
C ARG A 42 7.03 20.98 18.74
N PRO A 43 7.74 21.89 19.41
CA PRO A 43 8.27 21.62 20.74
C PRO A 43 7.11 21.42 21.71
N ALA A 44 7.19 20.36 22.50
CA ALA A 44 6.21 20.01 23.52
C ALA A 44 6.28 21.03 24.67
N SER A 45 5.42 22.05 24.64
CA SER A 45 5.27 23.01 25.74
C SER A 45 3.86 22.95 26.33
N SER A 46 3.50 21.83 26.98
CA SER A 46 2.31 21.77 27.87
C SER A 46 2.31 20.59 28.85
N ALA A 47 3.38 19.80 28.96
CA ALA A 47 3.36 18.56 29.75
C ALA A 47 3.52 18.77 31.27
N GLU A 48 3.87 19.98 31.72
CA GLU A 48 4.20 20.22 33.14
C GLU A 48 2.99 20.53 34.03
N HIS A 49 1.80 20.81 33.47
CA HIS A 49 0.62 21.17 34.27
C HIS A 49 -0.38 20.01 34.47
N ALA A 50 -0.20 18.86 33.82
CA ALA A 50 -1.13 17.73 33.89
C ALA A 50 -0.73 16.65 34.92
N ALA A 51 0.48 16.71 35.48
CA ALA A 51 1.02 15.67 36.36
C ALA A 51 0.43 15.66 37.79
N ASP A 52 -0.36 16.67 38.17
CA ASP A 52 -0.83 16.82 39.57
C ASP A 52 -2.27 16.30 39.82
N GLN A 53 -3.03 15.92 38.78
CA GLN A 53 -4.44 15.49 38.93
C GLN A 53 -4.71 13.98 38.86
N GLY A 54 -3.68 13.14 38.59
CA GLY A 54 -3.88 11.72 38.27
C GLY A 54 -3.96 10.73 39.44
N ARG A 55 -3.99 11.17 40.71
CA ARG A 55 -3.76 10.28 41.86
C ARG A 55 -5.02 9.67 42.50
N ARG A 56 -6.15 9.55 41.79
CA ARG A 56 -7.34 8.79 42.25
C ARG A 56 -8.10 8.18 41.06
N GLY A 57 -8.00 6.85 40.90
CA GLY A 57 -8.88 6.06 40.02
C GLY A 57 -8.11 5.09 39.14
N GLY A 58 -8.07 3.81 39.54
CA GLY A 58 -7.49 2.73 38.76
C GLY A 58 -8.40 2.34 37.60
N THR A 59 -8.05 2.78 36.40
CA THR A 59 -8.43 2.20 35.11
C THR A 59 -7.17 2.21 34.25
N ALA A 60 -6.90 1.10 33.55
CA ALA A 60 -5.69 0.93 32.74
C ALA A 60 -5.40 2.20 31.92
N ALA A 61 -4.26 2.84 32.20
CA ALA A 61 -3.86 4.06 31.52
C ALA A 61 -3.77 3.79 30.01
N PRO A 62 -4.41 4.61 29.15
CA PRO A 62 -4.08 4.62 27.73
C PRO A 62 -2.57 4.89 27.59
N ASP A 63 -1.93 4.35 26.55
CA ASP A 63 -0.53 4.61 26.26
C ASP A 63 -0.27 6.13 26.23
N ALA A 64 0.21 6.70 27.33
CA ALA A 64 0.38 8.14 27.54
C ALA A 64 1.37 8.81 26.58
N ALA A 65 1.98 8.03 25.69
CA ALA A 65 2.89 8.48 24.64
C ALA A 65 2.21 8.75 23.28
N ARG A 66 0.93 8.36 23.09
CA ARG A 66 0.18 8.64 21.85
C ARG A 66 -0.78 9.81 22.09
N GLN A 67 -0.56 10.92 21.39
CA GLN A 67 -1.59 11.96 21.24
C GLN A 67 -2.57 11.46 20.18
N GLU A 68 -3.72 10.96 20.61
CA GLU A 68 -4.83 10.65 19.71
C GLU A 68 -5.34 11.96 19.08
N SER A 69 -5.71 11.90 17.80
CA SER A 69 -6.26 13.05 17.07
C SER A 69 -7.43 13.64 17.84
N PRO A 70 -7.52 14.99 17.97
CA PRO A 70 -8.62 15.66 18.66
C PRO A 70 -9.98 15.16 18.20
N SER A 71 -10.72 14.56 19.12
CA SER A 71 -12.01 13.91 18.88
C SER A 71 -12.96 14.18 20.04
N HIS A 72 -14.26 14.07 19.75
CA HIS A 72 -15.34 14.20 20.71
C HIS A 72 -15.98 12.84 20.93
N GLU A 73 -16.25 12.51 22.19
CA GLU A 73 -16.84 11.23 22.60
C GLU A 73 -18.11 11.46 23.42
N GLY A 74 -18.97 10.44 23.50
CA GLY A 74 -20.16 10.44 24.33
C GLY A 74 -21.05 11.68 24.14
N ALA A 75 -21.33 12.39 25.24
CA ALA A 75 -22.22 13.55 25.22
C ALA A 75 -21.70 14.70 24.35
N ASP A 76 -20.38 14.89 24.28
CA ASP A 76 -19.77 15.96 23.48
C ASP A 76 -19.83 15.61 21.98
N ALA A 77 -19.63 14.34 21.62
CA ALA A 77 -19.84 13.88 20.24
C ALA A 77 -21.27 14.17 19.77
N HIS A 78 -22.27 13.86 20.61
CA HIS A 78 -23.67 14.16 20.33
C HIS A 78 -23.98 15.66 20.28
N ARG A 79 -23.25 16.50 21.03
CA ARG A 79 -23.39 17.95 20.98
C ARG A 79 -22.84 18.48 19.66
N VAL A 80 -21.60 18.13 19.32
CA VAL A 80 -20.91 18.56 18.10
C VAL A 80 -21.69 18.13 16.85
N ALA A 81 -22.17 16.89 16.83
CA ALA A 81 -22.99 16.39 15.72
C ALA A 81 -24.30 17.18 15.51
N ARG A 82 -24.83 17.80 16.57
CA ARG A 82 -26.04 18.64 16.54
C ARG A 82 -25.75 20.11 16.29
N THR A 83 -24.53 20.60 16.53
CA THR A 83 -24.20 22.01 16.33
C THR A 83 -23.52 22.29 15.00
N GLU A 84 -22.75 21.34 14.46
CA GLU A 84 -21.95 21.50 13.24
C GLU A 84 -22.61 20.83 12.02
N HIS A 85 -23.87 21.14 11.74
CA HIS A 85 -24.61 20.51 10.64
C HIS A 85 -24.01 20.74 9.25
N ASP A 86 -23.34 21.87 9.06
CA ASP A 86 -22.66 22.33 7.84
C ASP A 86 -21.38 21.55 7.51
N ARG A 87 -20.91 20.67 8.39
CA ARG A 87 -19.69 19.87 8.19
C ARG A 87 -19.95 18.41 7.79
N GLY A 88 -21.20 18.03 7.55
CA GLY A 88 -21.54 16.65 7.14
C GLY A 88 -21.61 15.66 8.30
N ARG A 89 -21.89 16.14 9.52
CA ARG A 89 -22.03 15.29 10.72
C ARG A 89 -23.20 14.30 10.66
N SER A 90 -24.14 14.51 9.75
CA SER A 90 -25.31 13.66 9.51
C SER A 90 -25.24 12.86 8.20
N ALA A 91 -24.09 12.84 7.51
CA ALA A 91 -23.93 12.18 6.22
C ALA A 91 -24.06 10.66 6.34
N ASP A 92 -24.90 10.05 5.50
CA ASP A 92 -25.09 8.59 5.38
C ASP A 92 -24.20 7.98 4.27
N LYS A 93 -23.59 8.83 3.43
CA LYS A 93 -22.63 8.49 2.37
C LYS A 93 -21.52 9.54 2.25
N PRO A 94 -20.30 9.17 1.80
CA PRO A 94 -19.21 10.13 1.59
C PRO A 94 -19.52 11.29 0.65
N THR A 95 -20.39 11.07 -0.34
CA THR A 95 -20.78 12.09 -1.33
C THR A 95 -21.67 13.19 -0.74
N GLU A 96 -22.23 12.97 0.44
CA GLU A 96 -23.08 13.94 1.16
C GLU A 96 -22.24 14.86 2.06
N VAL A 97 -20.95 14.59 2.23
CA VAL A 97 -20.04 15.43 3.01
C VAL A 97 -19.75 16.73 2.22
N PRO A 98 -20.04 17.91 2.78
CA PRO A 98 -19.80 19.19 2.12
C PRO A 98 -18.30 19.53 2.06
N VAL A 99 -17.96 20.58 1.30
CA VAL A 99 -16.57 20.99 1.07
C VAL A 99 -15.83 21.30 2.38
N GLU A 100 -16.51 21.92 3.36
CA GLU A 100 -15.92 22.19 4.68
C GLU A 100 -15.59 20.90 5.45
N GLY A 101 -16.47 19.90 5.38
CA GLY A 101 -16.21 18.58 5.95
C GLY A 101 -15.05 17.87 5.26
N TRP A 102 -14.93 17.96 3.94
CA TRP A 102 -13.77 17.43 3.21
C TRP A 102 -12.47 18.14 3.57
N LYS A 103 -12.51 19.46 3.78
CA LYS A 103 -11.36 20.22 4.27
C LYS A 103 -10.91 19.73 5.65
N ASP A 104 -11.86 19.44 6.53
CA ASP A 104 -11.55 18.86 7.85
C ASP A 104 -10.92 17.48 7.71
N ILE A 105 -11.53 16.58 6.93
CA ILE A 105 -11.02 15.23 6.68
C ILE A 105 -9.58 15.27 6.17
N LEU A 106 -9.29 16.10 5.16
CA LEU A 106 -7.96 16.20 4.57
C LEU A 106 -6.92 16.79 5.54
N LYS A 107 -7.30 17.81 6.32
CA LYS A 107 -6.43 18.39 7.35
C LYS A 107 -6.11 17.39 8.46
N ARG A 108 -7.11 16.65 8.95
CA ARG A 108 -6.91 15.61 9.96
C ARG A 108 -6.05 14.48 9.41
N THR A 109 -6.38 13.97 8.21
CA THR A 109 -5.55 12.99 7.50
C THR A 109 -4.09 13.43 7.43
N TYR A 110 -3.82 14.69 7.05
CA TYR A 110 -2.46 15.22 6.97
C TYR A 110 -1.76 15.30 8.34
N ARG A 111 -2.45 15.75 9.39
CA ARG A 111 -1.92 15.81 10.75
C ARG A 111 -1.59 14.42 11.28
N ASP A 112 -2.50 13.47 11.06
CA ASP A 112 -2.42 12.11 11.60
C ASP A 112 -1.29 11.30 10.95
N ILE A 113 -0.83 11.66 9.74
CA ILE A 113 0.40 11.10 9.15
C ILE A 113 1.59 11.27 10.11
N GLY A 114 1.70 12.46 10.71
CA GLY A 114 2.74 12.78 11.69
C GLY A 114 2.50 12.16 13.05
N GLU A 115 1.27 12.28 13.58
CA GLU A 115 0.88 11.79 14.91
C GLU A 115 0.99 10.26 14.99
N ASN A 116 0.51 9.54 13.97
CA ASN A 116 0.61 8.09 13.86
C ASN A 116 2.00 7.61 13.41
N ARG A 117 2.93 8.53 13.12
CA ARG A 117 4.28 8.23 12.60
C ARG A 117 4.21 7.28 11.41
N LEU A 118 3.29 7.54 10.48
CA LEU A 118 2.88 6.61 9.42
C LEU A 118 4.07 6.13 8.57
N THR A 119 5.02 7.02 8.34
CA THR A 119 6.28 6.75 7.64
C THR A 119 7.17 5.72 8.35
N LEU A 120 7.27 5.81 9.68
CA LEU A 120 8.06 4.88 10.51
C LEU A 120 7.36 3.52 10.61
N VAL A 121 6.03 3.54 10.77
CA VAL A 121 5.20 2.33 10.79
C VAL A 121 5.33 1.59 9.46
N SER A 122 5.24 2.31 8.35
CA SER A 122 5.44 1.75 7.01
C SER A 122 6.82 1.12 6.83
N ALA A 123 7.87 1.69 7.45
CA ALA A 123 9.21 1.10 7.44
C ALA A 123 9.26 -0.24 8.21
N GLY A 124 8.60 -0.30 9.36
CA GLY A 124 8.44 -1.55 10.12
C GLY A 124 7.69 -2.62 9.33
N VAL A 125 6.55 -2.27 8.72
CA VAL A 125 5.79 -3.18 7.86
C VAL A 125 6.63 -3.64 6.66
N THR A 126 7.38 -2.74 6.03
CA THR A 126 8.28 -3.05 4.91
C THR A 126 9.29 -4.11 5.29
N PHE A 127 9.93 -3.98 6.46
CA PHE A 127 10.88 -4.98 6.95
C PHE A 127 10.24 -6.37 7.05
N PHE A 128 9.04 -6.47 7.62
CA PHE A 128 8.36 -7.76 7.75
C PHE A 128 7.80 -8.30 6.43
N VAL A 129 7.35 -7.43 5.52
CA VAL A 129 6.96 -7.82 4.16
C VAL A 129 8.14 -8.38 3.38
N LEU A 130 9.33 -7.79 3.52
CA LEU A 130 10.57 -8.31 2.92
C LEU A 130 10.94 -9.68 3.49
N LEU A 131 10.80 -9.91 4.79
CA LEU A 131 11.00 -11.25 5.37
C LEU A 131 9.98 -12.26 4.82
N ALA A 132 8.73 -11.82 4.65
CA ALA A 132 7.66 -12.64 4.10
C ALA A 132 7.79 -12.91 2.58
N ILE A 133 8.64 -12.17 1.85
CA ILE A 133 8.73 -12.30 0.40
C ILE A 133 9.30 -13.66 -0.02
N PHE A 134 10.31 -14.17 0.70
CA PHE A 134 10.93 -15.46 0.38
C PHE A 134 9.92 -16.62 0.45
N PRO A 135 9.19 -16.80 1.56
CA PRO A 135 8.16 -17.82 1.61
C PRO A 135 6.98 -17.52 0.66
N ALA A 136 6.62 -16.25 0.43
CA ALA A 136 5.55 -15.89 -0.51
C ALA A 136 5.91 -16.27 -1.95
N VAL A 137 7.13 -15.98 -2.40
CA VAL A 137 7.63 -16.35 -3.73
C VAL A 137 7.73 -17.87 -3.85
N ALA A 138 8.21 -18.57 -2.81
CA ALA A 138 8.22 -20.04 -2.82
C ALA A 138 6.82 -20.62 -2.97
N ALA A 139 5.82 -20.09 -2.24
CA ALA A 139 4.42 -20.48 -2.41
C ALA A 139 3.89 -20.14 -3.81
N LEU A 140 4.18 -18.93 -4.31
CA LEU A 140 3.74 -18.47 -5.61
C LEU A 140 4.24 -19.38 -6.73
N VAL A 141 5.55 -19.64 -6.78
CA VAL A 141 6.13 -20.48 -7.84
C VAL A 141 5.69 -21.94 -7.67
N SER A 142 5.52 -22.44 -6.45
CA SER A 142 5.00 -23.80 -6.21
C SER A 142 3.56 -23.95 -6.72
N VAL A 143 2.69 -22.97 -6.46
CA VAL A 143 1.30 -22.97 -6.97
C VAL A 143 1.29 -22.78 -8.48
N TYR A 144 2.13 -21.88 -9.00
CA TYR A 144 2.16 -21.57 -10.43
C TYR A 144 2.74 -22.72 -11.26
N GLY A 145 3.74 -23.44 -10.74
CA GLY A 145 4.29 -24.64 -11.37
C GLY A 145 3.32 -25.82 -11.44
N LEU A 146 2.17 -25.80 -10.73
CA LEU A 146 1.10 -26.78 -10.90
C LEU A 146 0.27 -26.52 -12.18
N VAL A 147 0.28 -25.30 -12.69
CA VAL A 147 -0.59 -24.86 -13.80
C VAL A 147 0.18 -24.41 -15.05
N ALA A 148 1.45 -24.02 -14.91
CA ALA A 148 2.28 -23.49 -15.99
C ALA A 148 3.66 -24.16 -16.02
N ASP A 149 4.21 -24.30 -17.23
CA ASP A 149 5.57 -24.79 -17.46
C ASP A 149 6.61 -23.70 -17.20
N VAL A 150 7.84 -24.11 -16.85
CA VAL A 150 8.94 -23.20 -16.46
C VAL A 150 9.28 -22.16 -17.54
N ALA A 151 9.12 -22.48 -18.83
CA ALA A 151 9.41 -21.53 -19.90
C ALA A 151 8.40 -20.37 -19.91
N THR A 152 7.12 -20.66 -19.67
CA THR A 152 6.07 -19.64 -19.49
C THR A 152 6.34 -18.74 -18.28
N ILE A 153 6.82 -19.31 -17.16
CA ILE A 153 7.19 -18.53 -15.97
C ILE A 153 8.29 -17.50 -16.29
N ASN A 154 9.35 -17.93 -16.97
CA ASN A 154 10.47 -17.05 -17.32
C ASN A 154 10.07 -15.91 -18.27
N GLN A 155 9.22 -16.18 -19.27
CA GLN A 155 8.71 -15.14 -20.18
C GLN A 155 7.87 -14.08 -19.45
N GLN A 156 7.09 -14.48 -18.45
CA GLN A 156 6.30 -13.55 -17.65
C GLN A 156 7.16 -12.71 -16.72
N ILE A 157 8.17 -13.30 -16.08
CA ILE A 157 9.12 -12.56 -15.25
C ILE A 157 9.80 -11.46 -16.08
N GLU A 158 10.17 -11.75 -17.33
CA GLU A 158 10.73 -10.75 -18.25
C GLU A 158 9.73 -9.62 -18.55
N SER A 159 8.46 -9.96 -18.73
CA SER A 159 7.38 -9.00 -18.97
C SER A 159 7.13 -8.06 -17.78
N LEU A 160 7.51 -8.48 -16.56
CA LEU A 160 7.38 -7.67 -15.35
C LEU A 160 8.52 -6.66 -15.16
N ARG A 161 9.62 -6.73 -15.93
CA ARG A 161 10.75 -5.78 -15.80
C ARG A 161 10.39 -4.31 -16.04
N GLY A 162 9.28 -4.05 -16.74
CA GLY A 162 8.74 -2.70 -16.92
C GLY A 162 7.87 -2.19 -15.76
N ILE A 163 7.57 -3.03 -14.77
CA ILE A 163 6.63 -2.75 -13.67
C ILE A 163 7.32 -2.90 -12.31
N LEU A 164 8.12 -3.95 -12.15
CA LEU A 164 8.88 -4.25 -10.94
C LEU A 164 10.32 -3.71 -11.04
N PRO A 165 10.90 -3.19 -9.95
CA PRO A 165 12.32 -2.88 -9.88
C PRO A 165 13.18 -4.14 -10.15
N SER A 166 14.37 -3.95 -10.73
CA SER A 166 15.32 -5.02 -11.08
C SER A 166 15.56 -6.02 -9.94
N GLY A 167 15.76 -5.52 -8.71
CA GLY A 167 15.97 -6.37 -7.54
C GLY A 167 14.80 -7.31 -7.22
N GLY A 168 13.56 -6.91 -7.49
CA GLY A 168 12.39 -7.78 -7.30
C GLY A 168 12.34 -8.91 -8.36
N VAL A 169 12.71 -8.58 -9.59
CA VAL A 169 12.79 -9.54 -10.71
C VAL A 169 13.89 -10.57 -10.46
N ASP A 170 15.04 -10.14 -9.96
CA ASP A 170 16.18 -11.02 -9.67
C ASP A 170 15.84 -12.05 -8.57
N ILE A 171 15.15 -11.62 -7.51
CA ILE A 171 14.68 -12.52 -6.43
C ILE A 171 13.71 -13.57 -7.00
N LEU A 172 12.76 -13.18 -7.85
CA LEU A 172 11.83 -14.11 -8.48
C LEU A 172 12.56 -15.14 -9.36
N ALA A 173 13.48 -14.66 -10.21
CA ALA A 173 14.26 -15.51 -11.11
C ALA A 173 15.12 -16.52 -10.33
N GLU A 174 15.75 -16.09 -9.22
CA GLU A 174 16.55 -16.99 -8.38
C GLU A 174 15.68 -18.09 -7.74
N GLN A 175 14.47 -17.78 -7.29
CA GLN A 175 13.57 -18.78 -6.71
C GLN A 175 13.06 -19.79 -7.75
N VAL A 176 12.72 -19.33 -8.97
CA VAL A 176 12.35 -20.23 -10.07
C VAL A 176 13.50 -21.17 -10.44
N LYS A 177 14.73 -20.64 -10.50
CA LYS A 177 15.93 -21.45 -10.74
C LYS A 177 16.09 -22.54 -9.68
N ARG A 178 15.99 -22.19 -8.38
CA ARG A 178 16.08 -23.15 -7.26
C ARG A 178 15.01 -24.25 -7.32
N LEU A 179 13.81 -23.94 -7.81
CA LEU A 179 12.73 -24.92 -7.97
C LEU A 179 12.97 -25.86 -9.16
N THR A 180 13.58 -25.36 -10.23
CA THR A 180 13.95 -26.16 -11.40
C THR A 180 15.12 -27.10 -11.11
N GLU A 181 16.09 -26.65 -10.30
CA GLU A 181 17.26 -27.44 -9.89
C GLU A 181 16.92 -28.55 -8.89
N LYS A 182 15.90 -28.36 -8.05
CA LYS A 182 15.42 -29.36 -7.08
C LYS A 182 14.36 -30.30 -7.65
N GLY A 183 14.37 -30.50 -8.97
CA GLY A 183 13.40 -31.33 -9.68
C GLY A 183 13.29 -32.75 -9.12
N ASP A 184 12.38 -32.95 -8.17
CA ASP A 184 11.83 -34.24 -7.77
C ASP A 184 10.45 -34.06 -7.14
N THR A 185 9.47 -33.88 -8.01
CA THR A 185 8.30 -34.76 -8.24
C THR A 185 7.84 -35.69 -7.11
N THR A 186 7.79 -35.23 -5.85
CA THR A 186 6.94 -35.88 -4.83
C THR A 186 5.52 -35.29 -4.94
N LEU A 187 4.78 -35.86 -5.90
CA LEU A 187 3.58 -35.37 -6.60
C LEU A 187 2.27 -35.15 -5.78
N GLY A 188 2.33 -34.83 -4.49
CA GLY A 188 1.11 -34.35 -3.85
C GLY A 188 1.28 -33.89 -2.43
N LEU A 189 1.49 -34.83 -1.51
CA LEU A 189 1.44 -34.52 -0.07
C LEU A 189 2.59 -33.62 0.40
N THR A 190 3.82 -33.87 -0.06
CA THR A 190 5.00 -33.04 0.27
C THR A 190 4.92 -31.66 -0.38
N ALA A 191 4.47 -31.56 -1.62
CA ALA A 191 4.23 -30.29 -2.32
C ALA A 191 3.14 -29.46 -1.63
N LEU A 192 2.00 -30.08 -1.28
CA LEU A 192 0.92 -29.44 -0.51
C LEU A 192 1.41 -28.96 0.86
N PHE A 193 2.19 -29.79 1.56
CA PHE A 193 2.77 -29.41 2.84
C PHE A 193 3.76 -28.25 2.70
N GLY A 194 4.61 -28.26 1.67
CA GLY A 194 5.52 -27.16 1.35
C GLY A 194 4.79 -25.86 1.05
N ILE A 195 3.76 -25.90 0.21
CA ILE A 195 2.90 -24.73 -0.08
C ILE A 195 2.25 -24.23 1.22
N ALA A 196 1.65 -25.12 2.02
CA ALA A 196 1.01 -24.74 3.27
C ALA A 196 2.00 -24.08 4.25
N LEU A 197 3.21 -24.63 4.38
CA LEU A 197 4.27 -24.09 5.22
C LEU A 197 4.77 -22.73 4.72
N SER A 198 4.91 -22.57 3.40
CA SER A 198 5.29 -21.30 2.78
C SER A 198 4.21 -20.23 2.95
N VAL A 199 2.93 -20.56 2.73
CA VAL A 199 1.81 -19.64 2.97
C VAL A 199 1.73 -19.26 4.45
N TRP A 200 1.90 -20.23 5.36
CA TRP A 200 1.95 -19.99 6.80
C TRP A 200 3.08 -19.04 7.19
N SER A 201 4.25 -19.18 6.58
CA SER A 201 5.40 -18.32 6.83
C SER A 201 5.21 -16.91 6.26
N ALA A 202 4.66 -16.79 5.04
CA ALA A 202 4.36 -15.51 4.39
C ALA A 202 3.30 -14.68 5.15
N ASN A 203 2.40 -15.36 5.86
CA ASN A 203 1.34 -14.75 6.65
C ASN A 203 1.83 -13.72 7.70
N GLY A 204 3.07 -13.86 8.18
CA GLY A 204 3.67 -12.89 9.11
C GLY A 204 3.62 -11.45 8.58
N GLY A 205 3.92 -11.24 7.28
CA GLY A 205 3.88 -9.91 6.67
C GLY A 205 2.48 -9.29 6.68
N VAL A 206 1.44 -10.09 6.41
CA VAL A 206 0.04 -9.62 6.41
C VAL A 206 -0.41 -9.21 7.81
N LYS A 207 0.02 -9.93 8.86
CA LYS A 207 -0.30 -9.55 10.25
C LYS A 207 0.27 -8.18 10.61
N HIS A 208 1.49 -7.86 10.17
CA HIS A 208 2.06 -6.53 10.40
C HIS A 208 1.35 -5.43 9.60
N VAL A 209 0.81 -5.74 8.42
CA VAL A 209 -0.10 -4.83 7.72
C VAL A 209 -1.38 -4.61 8.55
N PHE A 210 -1.95 -5.66 9.14
CA PHE A 210 -3.13 -5.53 10.02
C PHE A 210 -2.82 -4.70 11.26
N ASP A 211 -1.66 -4.89 11.90
CA ASP A 211 -1.23 -4.08 13.04
C ASP A 211 -1.11 -2.60 12.66
N ALA A 212 -0.55 -2.30 11.49
CA ALA A 212 -0.45 -0.93 10.99
C ALA A 212 -1.83 -0.34 10.62
N LEU A 213 -2.76 -1.14 10.12
CA LEU A 213 -4.14 -0.70 9.89
C LEU A 213 -4.88 -0.47 11.22
N ASN A 214 -4.75 -1.36 12.20
CA ASN A 214 -5.28 -1.18 13.55
C ASN A 214 -4.80 0.15 14.13
N LEU A 215 -3.49 0.45 13.99
CA LEU A 215 -2.92 1.71 14.40
C LEU A 215 -3.60 2.92 13.74
N VAL A 216 -3.81 2.90 12.42
CA VAL A 216 -4.47 3.97 11.67
C VAL A 216 -5.90 4.22 12.15
N TYR A 217 -6.64 3.16 12.46
CA TYR A 217 -8.01 3.26 12.96
C TYR A 217 -8.12 3.50 14.48
N ASN A 218 -7.00 3.70 15.18
CA ASN A 218 -6.93 3.76 16.65
C ASN A 218 -7.54 2.54 17.35
N GLU A 219 -7.39 1.37 16.71
CA GLU A 219 -7.84 0.08 17.22
C GLU A 219 -6.69 -0.71 17.85
N ARG A 220 -7.05 -1.61 18.76
CA ARG A 220 -6.15 -2.67 19.24
C ARG A 220 -6.59 -4.01 18.67
N GLU A 221 -5.64 -4.89 18.43
CA GLU A 221 -5.97 -6.23 17.93
C GLU A 221 -6.69 -7.03 19.02
N GLN A 222 -7.98 -7.30 18.82
CA GLN A 222 -8.82 -8.04 19.77
C GLN A 222 -9.07 -9.48 19.30
N ARG A 223 -8.75 -9.84 18.04
CA ARG A 223 -8.97 -11.18 17.51
C ARG A 223 -8.02 -12.15 18.21
N GLY A 224 -8.58 -13.24 18.76
CA GLY A 224 -7.78 -14.33 19.31
C GLY A 224 -6.89 -14.99 18.25
N PHE A 225 -5.85 -15.71 18.71
CA PHE A 225 -4.83 -16.33 17.87
C PHE A 225 -5.41 -17.06 16.65
N PHE A 226 -6.44 -17.89 16.83
CA PHE A 226 -7.04 -18.66 15.73
C PHE A 226 -7.72 -17.78 14.68
N LYS A 227 -8.55 -16.82 15.10
CA LYS A 227 -9.28 -15.92 14.18
C LYS A 227 -8.32 -15.02 13.41
N LEU A 228 -7.32 -14.45 14.09
CA LEU A 228 -6.30 -13.62 13.45
C LEU A 228 -5.53 -14.42 12.39
N ASN A 229 -5.04 -15.62 12.75
CA ASN A 229 -4.32 -16.48 11.80
C ASN A 229 -5.18 -16.89 10.60
N LEU A 230 -6.45 -17.25 10.82
CA LEU A 230 -7.35 -17.65 9.74
C LEU A 230 -7.60 -16.49 8.77
N VAL A 231 -7.90 -15.31 9.27
CA VAL A 231 -8.14 -14.11 8.44
C VAL A 231 -6.86 -13.74 7.70
N SER A 232 -5.73 -13.66 8.40
CA SER A 232 -4.47 -13.26 7.78
C SER A 232 -4.00 -14.28 6.73
N LEU A 233 -4.15 -15.59 6.97
CA LEU A 233 -3.91 -16.65 5.99
C LEU A 233 -4.82 -16.52 4.77
N ALA A 234 -6.11 -16.23 4.96
CA ALA A 234 -7.04 -16.02 3.85
C ALA A 234 -6.61 -14.84 2.97
N PHE A 235 -6.10 -13.75 3.58
CA PHE A 235 -5.52 -12.63 2.85
C PHE A 235 -4.23 -13.01 2.12
N THR A 236 -3.33 -13.76 2.75
CA THR A 236 -2.09 -14.24 2.10
C THR A 236 -2.40 -15.15 0.91
N ALA A 237 -3.25 -16.16 1.11
CA ALA A 237 -3.67 -17.08 0.05
C ALA A 237 -4.43 -16.35 -1.06
N GLY A 238 -5.32 -15.42 -0.70
CA GLY A 238 -6.05 -14.59 -1.67
C GLY A 238 -5.13 -13.69 -2.49
N ALA A 239 -4.12 -13.08 -1.88
CA ALA A 239 -3.13 -12.27 -2.58
C ALA A 239 -2.28 -13.13 -3.55
N LEU A 240 -1.84 -14.31 -3.10
CA LEU A 240 -1.11 -15.26 -3.97
C LEU A 240 -1.97 -15.74 -5.13
N LEU A 241 -3.22 -16.15 -4.87
CA LEU A 241 -4.16 -16.58 -5.89
C LEU A 241 -4.42 -15.48 -6.91
N PHE A 242 -4.56 -14.23 -6.45
CA PHE A 242 -4.70 -13.11 -7.36
C PHE A 242 -3.48 -12.90 -8.24
N ILE A 243 -2.26 -12.97 -7.69
CA ILE A 243 -1.04 -12.85 -8.50
C ILE A 243 -1.03 -13.96 -9.57
N VAL A 244 -1.37 -15.19 -9.20
CA VAL A 244 -1.48 -16.31 -10.16
C VAL A 244 -2.52 -16.01 -11.25
N ILE A 245 -3.73 -15.55 -10.88
CA ILE A 245 -4.79 -15.20 -11.84
C ILE A 245 -4.36 -14.03 -12.73
N ALA A 246 -3.68 -13.02 -12.18
CA ALA A 246 -3.20 -11.86 -12.93
C ALA A 246 -2.13 -12.27 -13.96
N LEU A 247 -1.16 -13.09 -13.56
CA LEU A 247 -0.14 -13.64 -14.45
C LEU A 247 -0.77 -14.53 -15.54
N ALA A 248 -1.67 -15.43 -15.16
CA ALA A 248 -2.42 -16.25 -16.10
C ALA A 248 -3.23 -15.39 -17.08
N GLY A 249 -3.89 -14.33 -16.59
CA GLY A 249 -4.67 -13.39 -17.39
C GLY A 249 -3.83 -12.64 -18.43
N ILE A 250 -2.57 -12.30 -18.14
CA ILE A 250 -1.65 -11.67 -19.10
C ILE A 250 -1.46 -12.54 -20.35
N VAL A 251 -1.45 -13.87 -20.19
CA VAL A 251 -1.27 -14.84 -21.29
C VAL A 251 -2.61 -15.28 -21.88
N ALA A 252 -3.57 -15.59 -21.03
CA ALA A 252 -4.85 -16.16 -21.42
C ALA A 252 -5.75 -15.16 -22.16
N VAL A 253 -5.73 -13.87 -21.80
CA VAL A 253 -6.59 -12.86 -22.44
C VAL A 253 -6.24 -12.67 -23.92
N PRO A 254 -4.97 -12.45 -24.33
CA PRO A 254 -4.60 -12.39 -25.75
C PRO A 254 -4.98 -13.65 -26.53
N VAL A 255 -4.76 -14.83 -25.94
CA VAL A 255 -5.10 -16.13 -26.56
C VAL A 255 -6.61 -16.27 -26.73
N ALA A 256 -7.40 -15.93 -25.72
CA ALA A 256 -8.86 -15.97 -25.78
C ALA A 256 -9.43 -15.02 -26.84
N ILE A 257 -8.86 -13.81 -27.00
CA ILE A 257 -9.24 -12.86 -28.05
C ILE A 257 -9.03 -13.48 -29.43
N GLN A 258 -7.88 -14.14 -29.67
CA GLN A 258 -7.59 -14.84 -30.92
C GLN A 258 -8.57 -16.00 -31.19
N PHE A 259 -8.85 -16.83 -30.17
CA PHE A 259 -9.79 -17.94 -30.29
C PHE A 259 -11.24 -17.51 -30.59
N LEU A 260 -11.66 -16.35 -30.07
CA LEU A 260 -12.99 -15.79 -30.33
C LEU A 260 -13.13 -15.16 -31.73
N GLY A 261 -12.08 -15.20 -32.56
CA GLY A 261 -12.10 -14.63 -33.91
C GLY A 261 -12.23 -13.11 -33.93
N LEU A 262 -12.00 -12.45 -32.80
CA LEU A 262 -11.90 -10.99 -32.73
C LEU A 262 -10.60 -10.60 -33.42
N SER A 263 -10.70 -9.83 -34.50
CA SER A 263 -9.55 -9.49 -35.37
C SER A 263 -8.41 -8.83 -34.59
N SER A 264 -7.20 -8.88 -35.14
CA SER A 264 -5.99 -8.22 -34.64
C SER A 264 -6.14 -6.70 -34.41
N ASP A 265 -7.23 -6.09 -34.91
CA ASP A 265 -7.59 -4.68 -34.71
C ASP A 265 -8.27 -4.40 -33.36
N ALA A 266 -8.54 -5.44 -32.56
CA ALA A 266 -9.08 -5.36 -31.21
C ALA A 266 -8.03 -4.92 -30.16
N TRP A 267 -7.10 -4.03 -30.52
CA TRP A 267 -6.06 -3.52 -29.60
C TRP A 267 -6.65 -2.88 -28.33
N TRP A 268 -7.86 -2.35 -28.42
CA TRP A 268 -8.60 -1.77 -27.29
C TRP A 268 -9.04 -2.81 -26.25
N LEU A 269 -9.31 -4.07 -26.65
CA LEU A 269 -9.57 -5.18 -25.71
C LEU A 269 -8.31 -5.54 -24.92
N ALA A 270 -7.15 -5.52 -25.57
CA ALA A 270 -5.86 -5.67 -24.89
C ALA A 270 -5.58 -4.48 -23.94
N LEU A 271 -6.07 -3.27 -24.26
CA LEU A 271 -5.97 -2.12 -23.37
C LEU A 271 -6.87 -2.22 -22.13
N LEU A 272 -8.05 -2.85 -22.26
CA LEU A 272 -9.04 -3.03 -21.18
C LEU A 272 -8.49 -3.84 -19.98
N ARG A 273 -7.42 -4.62 -20.19
CA ARG A 273 -6.72 -5.35 -19.12
C ARG A 273 -6.25 -4.43 -17.99
N TRP A 274 -5.79 -3.21 -18.32
CA TRP A 274 -5.22 -2.29 -17.34
C TRP A 274 -6.29 -1.68 -16.43
N PRO A 275 -7.42 -1.14 -16.96
CA PRO A 275 -8.57 -0.79 -16.14
C PRO A 275 -9.10 -1.97 -15.31
N ALA A 276 -9.16 -3.19 -15.87
CA ALA A 276 -9.62 -4.36 -15.13
C ALA A 276 -8.71 -4.67 -13.92
N LEU A 277 -7.39 -4.71 -14.12
CA LEU A 277 -6.44 -4.87 -13.02
C LEU A 277 -6.54 -3.74 -11.99
N PHE A 278 -6.72 -2.50 -12.43
CA PHE A 278 -6.90 -1.35 -11.55
C PHE A 278 -8.16 -1.48 -10.67
N VAL A 279 -9.29 -1.91 -11.25
CA VAL A 279 -10.52 -2.21 -10.49
C VAL A 279 -10.27 -3.32 -9.47
N VAL A 280 -9.55 -4.38 -9.84
CA VAL A 280 -9.24 -5.45 -8.87
C VAL A 280 -8.36 -4.93 -7.74
N VAL A 281 -7.36 -4.09 -8.01
CA VAL A 281 -6.55 -3.45 -6.96
C VAL A 281 -7.42 -2.62 -6.01
N ILE A 282 -8.37 -1.83 -6.53
CA ILE A 282 -9.33 -1.08 -5.69
C ILE A 282 -10.16 -2.04 -4.82
N LEU A 283 -10.66 -3.13 -5.39
CA LEU A 283 -11.44 -4.13 -4.65
C LEU A 283 -10.59 -4.80 -3.56
N MET A 284 -9.33 -5.11 -3.83
CA MET A 284 -8.40 -5.67 -2.84
C MET A 284 -8.13 -4.71 -1.69
N LEU A 285 -7.87 -3.44 -1.98
CA LEU A 285 -7.68 -2.42 -0.95
C LEU A 285 -8.97 -2.23 -0.15
N ALA A 286 -10.13 -2.23 -0.78
CA ALA A 286 -11.41 -2.15 -0.08
C ALA A 286 -11.65 -3.35 0.85
N VAL A 287 -11.32 -4.57 0.41
CA VAL A 287 -11.37 -5.79 1.24
C VAL A 287 -10.38 -5.67 2.41
N LEU A 288 -9.15 -5.23 2.14
CA LEU A 288 -8.11 -5.03 3.15
C LEU A 288 -8.53 -4.00 4.20
N TYR A 289 -9.07 -2.86 3.81
CA TYR A 289 -9.53 -1.83 4.74
C TYR A 289 -10.78 -2.24 5.52
N ARG A 290 -11.61 -3.13 4.97
CA ARG A 290 -12.83 -3.62 5.61
C ARG A 290 -12.57 -4.71 6.65
N TYR A 291 -11.63 -5.64 6.38
CA TYR A 291 -11.40 -6.82 7.23
C TYR A 291 -10.01 -6.87 7.88
N GLY A 292 -9.09 -6.01 7.45
CA GLY A 292 -7.76 -5.88 8.03
C GLY A 292 -7.83 -5.37 9.48
N PRO A 293 -8.46 -4.22 9.77
CA PRO A 293 -8.64 -3.73 11.12
C PRO A 293 -9.50 -4.66 12.00
N SER A 294 -9.20 -4.72 13.30
CA SER A 294 -9.93 -5.47 14.33
C SER A 294 -11.07 -4.65 14.92
N ARG A 295 -12.11 -4.41 14.10
CA ARG A 295 -13.32 -3.67 14.49
C ARG A 295 -14.56 -4.21 13.77
N ASP A 296 -15.75 -3.76 14.16
CA ASP A 296 -16.98 -4.03 13.40
C ASP A 296 -16.86 -3.50 11.97
N ALA A 297 -17.27 -4.32 11.00
CA ALA A 297 -16.96 -4.06 9.59
C ALA A 297 -17.67 -2.78 9.08
N PRO A 298 -16.93 -1.80 8.51
CA PRO A 298 -17.54 -0.63 7.90
C PRO A 298 -18.35 -1.03 6.67
N ARG A 299 -19.38 -0.28 6.26
CA ARG A 299 -20.07 -0.49 4.98
C ARG A 299 -19.13 -0.20 3.82
N TRP A 300 -19.27 -0.92 2.70
CA TRP A 300 -18.40 -0.78 1.52
C TRP A 300 -18.20 0.66 1.05
N ARG A 301 -19.26 1.47 1.09
CA ARG A 301 -19.23 2.89 0.69
C ARG A 301 -18.23 3.74 1.48
N TRP A 302 -17.88 3.36 2.71
CA TRP A 302 -16.97 4.12 3.58
C TRP A 302 -15.51 3.71 3.40
N VAL A 303 -15.24 2.54 2.80
CA VAL A 303 -13.87 2.08 2.52
C VAL A 303 -13.43 2.29 1.06
N THR A 304 -14.37 2.42 0.12
CA THR A 304 -14.07 2.59 -1.29
C THR A 304 -13.32 3.89 -1.63
N PRO A 305 -13.60 5.07 -1.02
CA PRO A 305 -12.92 6.32 -1.38
C PRO A 305 -11.41 6.25 -1.09
N GLY A 306 -11.02 5.75 0.07
CA GLY A 306 -9.61 5.52 0.42
C GLY A 306 -8.95 4.44 -0.42
N GLY A 307 -9.69 3.39 -0.81
CA GLY A 307 -9.21 2.37 -1.76
C GLY A 307 -8.89 2.94 -3.13
N MET A 308 -9.78 3.78 -3.67
CA MET A 308 -9.54 4.50 -4.92
C MET A 308 -8.36 5.46 -4.79
N PHE A 309 -8.33 6.27 -3.73
CA PHE A 309 -7.24 7.21 -3.47
C PHE A 309 -5.88 6.49 -3.41
N ALA A 310 -5.76 5.42 -2.63
CA ALA A 310 -4.54 4.64 -2.55
C ALA A 310 -4.16 3.99 -3.89
N ALA A 311 -5.12 3.47 -4.66
CA ALA A 311 -4.83 2.90 -5.97
C ALA A 311 -4.27 3.95 -6.95
N PHE A 312 -4.85 5.15 -6.99
CA PHE A 312 -4.34 6.25 -7.82
C PHE A 312 -2.96 6.72 -7.37
N LEU A 313 -2.75 6.92 -6.07
CA LEU A 313 -1.44 7.30 -5.54
C LEU A 313 -0.40 6.21 -5.79
N TRP A 314 -0.78 4.94 -5.71
CA TRP A 314 0.13 3.82 -5.94
C TRP A 314 0.58 3.75 -7.40
N LEU A 315 -0.35 3.98 -8.35
CA LEU A 315 -0.03 4.08 -9.76
C LEU A 315 0.88 5.28 -10.05
N ALA A 316 0.52 6.46 -9.55
CA ALA A 316 1.32 7.67 -9.72
C ALA A 316 2.72 7.54 -9.07
N GLY A 317 2.76 6.97 -7.86
CA GLY A 317 4.00 6.71 -7.12
C GLY A 317 4.89 5.69 -7.82
N SER A 318 4.32 4.64 -8.42
CA SER A 318 5.08 3.66 -9.20
C SER A 318 5.67 4.28 -10.47
N LEU A 319 4.90 5.11 -11.18
CA LEU A 319 5.40 5.85 -12.36
C LEU A 319 6.52 6.83 -11.98
N LEU A 320 6.33 7.58 -10.89
CA LEU A 320 7.32 8.54 -10.40
C LEU A 320 8.59 7.84 -9.91
N PHE A 321 8.44 6.72 -9.21
CA PHE A 321 9.57 5.91 -8.74
C PHE A 321 10.34 5.29 -9.90
N SER A 322 9.64 4.75 -10.91
CA SER A 322 10.26 4.22 -12.13
C SER A 322 11.05 5.32 -12.84
N TRP A 323 10.46 6.51 -13.02
CA TRP A 323 11.15 7.65 -13.61
C TRP A 323 12.39 8.06 -12.79
N TYR A 324 12.27 8.11 -11.46
CA TYR A 324 13.39 8.44 -10.57
C TYR A 324 14.55 7.45 -10.72
N VAL A 325 14.28 6.15 -10.66
CA VAL A 325 15.32 5.11 -10.80
C VAL A 325 15.93 5.14 -12.20
N SER A 326 15.15 5.34 -13.26
CA SER A 326 15.70 5.38 -14.62
C SER A 326 16.61 6.59 -14.89
N ASN A 327 16.36 7.74 -14.24
CA ASN A 327 17.12 8.98 -14.47
C ASN A 327 18.25 9.21 -13.47
N PHE A 328 18.06 8.80 -12.21
CA PHE A 328 18.98 9.06 -11.10
C PHE A 328 19.55 7.77 -10.48
N GLY A 329 19.13 6.60 -10.95
CA GLY A 329 19.58 5.29 -10.50
C GLY A 329 20.98 4.92 -10.98
N SER A 330 21.95 5.81 -10.86
CA SER A 330 23.38 5.42 -10.90
C SER A 330 23.81 4.66 -9.63
N TYR A 331 22.89 4.37 -8.71
CA TYR A 331 23.14 3.58 -7.50
C TYR A 331 23.73 2.20 -7.82
N ASP A 332 23.31 1.56 -8.91
CA ASP A 332 23.87 0.27 -9.36
C ASP A 332 25.36 0.37 -9.73
N LYS A 333 25.84 1.56 -10.15
CA LYS A 333 27.26 1.78 -10.48
C LYS A 333 28.14 1.90 -9.22
N THR A 334 27.58 2.37 -8.11
CA THR A 334 28.34 2.59 -6.85
C THR A 334 28.16 1.43 -5.87
N TYR A 335 26.98 0.82 -5.83
CA TYR A 335 26.59 -0.19 -4.84
C TYR A 335 26.21 -1.55 -5.47
N GLY A 336 26.19 -1.68 -6.79
CA GLY A 336 25.89 -2.96 -7.46
C GLY A 336 24.54 -3.54 -7.04
N SER A 337 24.53 -4.83 -6.71
CA SER A 337 23.32 -5.55 -6.24
C SER A 337 22.71 -4.99 -4.95
N LEU A 338 23.49 -4.29 -4.12
CA LEU A 338 22.97 -3.63 -2.92
C LEU A 338 22.08 -2.42 -3.31
N GLY A 339 22.38 -1.74 -4.41
CA GLY A 339 21.56 -0.65 -4.95
C GLY A 339 20.16 -1.14 -5.33
N ALA A 340 20.09 -2.28 -6.04
CA ALA A 340 18.83 -2.91 -6.42
C ALA A 340 17.97 -3.31 -5.20
N ALA A 341 18.60 -3.87 -4.16
CA ALA A 341 17.91 -4.20 -2.90
C ALA A 341 17.36 -2.94 -2.21
N ILE A 342 18.15 -1.88 -2.06
CA ILE A 342 17.71 -0.61 -1.46
C ILE A 342 16.55 0.01 -2.24
N GLY A 343 16.63 -0.01 -3.59
CA GLY A 343 15.55 0.45 -4.46
C GLY A 343 14.25 -0.32 -4.22
N PHE A 344 14.33 -1.64 -4.16
CA PHE A 344 13.17 -2.49 -3.88
C PHE A 344 12.57 -2.25 -2.48
N MET A 345 13.42 -2.14 -1.44
CA MET A 345 12.97 -1.79 -0.10
C MET A 345 12.24 -0.44 -0.08
N THR A 346 12.79 0.55 -0.78
CA THR A 346 12.20 1.90 -0.89
C THR A 346 10.84 1.84 -1.60
N TRP A 347 10.72 1.03 -2.64
CA TRP A 347 9.46 0.85 -3.36
C TRP A 347 8.37 0.19 -2.51
N ILE A 348 8.70 -0.84 -1.72
CA ILE A 348 7.74 -1.45 -0.77
C ILE A 348 7.35 -0.45 0.31
N TRP A 349 8.31 0.32 0.82
CA TRP A 349 8.05 1.35 1.82
C TRP A 349 7.11 2.44 1.31
N LEU A 350 7.33 2.92 0.09
CA LEU A 350 6.45 3.87 -0.56
C LEU A 350 5.05 3.28 -0.77
N SER A 351 4.98 2.03 -1.27
CA SER A 351 3.72 1.32 -1.50
C SER A 351 2.92 1.15 -0.20
N THR A 352 3.58 0.72 0.88
CA THR A 352 2.96 0.55 2.19
C THR A 352 2.47 1.88 2.75
N THR A 353 3.27 2.94 2.61
CA THR A 353 2.89 4.30 3.01
C THR A 353 1.61 4.74 2.30
N ILE A 354 1.52 4.53 0.99
CA ILE A 354 0.33 4.86 0.19
C ILE A 354 -0.91 4.06 0.64
N VAL A 355 -0.74 2.77 0.92
CA VAL A 355 -1.83 1.93 1.45
C VAL A 355 -2.30 2.44 2.82
N LEU A 356 -1.40 2.83 3.71
CA LEU A 356 -1.79 3.38 5.00
C LEU A 356 -2.42 4.78 4.88
N LEU A 357 -2.00 5.60 3.91
CA LEU A 357 -2.64 6.88 3.62
C LEU A 357 -4.10 6.72 3.15
N GLY A 358 -4.38 5.72 2.30
CA GLY A 358 -5.77 5.39 1.93
C GLY A 358 -6.60 4.91 3.11
N ALA A 359 -6.00 4.14 4.02
CA ALA A 359 -6.66 3.73 5.25
C ALA A 359 -6.95 4.93 6.18
N GLN A 360 -6.00 5.86 6.32
CA GLN A 360 -6.17 7.07 7.14
C GLN A 360 -7.28 7.95 6.58
N LEU A 361 -7.35 8.11 5.25
CA LEU A 361 -8.44 8.85 4.61
C LEU A 361 -9.80 8.23 4.92
N ASN A 362 -9.91 6.90 4.87
CA ASN A 362 -11.15 6.19 5.23
C ASN A 362 -11.50 6.35 6.71
N ALA A 363 -10.50 6.23 7.60
CA ALA A 363 -10.68 6.44 9.03
C ALA A 363 -11.25 7.84 9.32
N GLU A 364 -10.64 8.88 8.74
CA GLU A 364 -11.07 10.26 8.95
C GLU A 364 -12.39 10.62 8.28
N LEU A 365 -12.73 9.93 7.18
CA LEU A 365 -14.02 10.05 6.53
C LEU A 365 -15.15 9.44 7.37
N GLU A 366 -14.92 8.29 8.01
CA GLU A 366 -15.86 7.73 9.00
C GLU A 366 -15.98 8.65 10.23
N HIS A 367 -14.84 9.15 10.72
CA HIS A 367 -14.75 10.04 11.87
C HIS A 367 -15.47 11.39 11.67
N GLN A 368 -15.80 11.74 10.42
CA GLN A 368 -16.54 12.97 10.10
C GLN A 368 -18.03 12.88 10.47
N THR A 369 -18.64 11.70 10.37
CA THR A 369 -20.10 11.53 10.54
C THR A 369 -20.47 10.89 11.88
N ALA A 370 -21.57 11.35 12.48
CA ALA A 370 -22.15 10.72 13.66
C ALA A 370 -23.09 9.54 13.30
N LYS A 371 -23.41 9.37 12.02
CA LYS A 371 -24.21 8.22 11.54
C LYS A 371 -23.39 6.95 11.63
N ASP A 372 -24.09 5.84 11.87
CA ASP A 372 -23.44 4.54 11.96
C ASP A 372 -22.93 4.09 10.58
N THR A 373 -21.61 4.02 10.46
CA THR A 373 -20.89 3.60 9.26
C THR A 373 -20.72 2.09 9.17
N THR A 374 -21.01 1.35 10.25
CA THR A 374 -20.83 -0.10 10.35
C THR A 374 -22.00 -0.90 9.78
N VAL A 375 -21.82 -2.21 9.65
CA VAL A 375 -22.85 -3.13 9.13
C VAL A 375 -23.75 -3.64 10.26
N GLY A 376 -24.99 -3.98 9.92
CA GLY A 376 -25.98 -4.49 10.88
C GLY A 376 -27.01 -3.44 11.29
N ALA A 377 -27.69 -3.69 12.41
CA ALA A 377 -28.68 -2.77 12.96
C ALA A 377 -27.99 -1.49 13.47
N PRO A 378 -28.52 -0.28 13.22
CA PRO A 378 -27.90 0.96 13.64
C PRO A 378 -27.68 1.01 15.16
N LYS A 379 -26.44 1.27 15.57
CA LYS A 379 -26.05 1.45 16.97
C LYS A 379 -25.73 2.93 17.27
N PRO A 380 -25.98 3.42 18.51
CA PRO A 380 -25.56 4.76 18.92
C PRO A 380 -24.04 4.88 18.96
N LEU A 381 -23.53 6.12 19.01
CA LEU A 381 -22.10 6.39 19.22
C LEU A 381 -21.63 5.76 20.54
N GLY A 382 -20.45 5.13 20.53
CA GLY A 382 -19.84 4.44 21.66
C GLY A 382 -20.21 2.96 21.80
N ALA A 383 -21.04 2.43 20.91
CA ALA A 383 -21.52 1.04 20.95
C ALA A 383 -21.25 0.27 19.65
N ARG A 384 -20.52 0.85 18.69
CA ARG A 384 -20.30 0.28 17.35
C ARG A 384 -19.09 -0.64 17.28
N ASP A 385 -18.30 -0.77 18.35
CA ASP A 385 -17.05 -1.56 18.37
C ASP A 385 -16.11 -1.15 17.21
N ALA A 386 -16.05 0.17 16.98
CA ALA A 386 -15.24 0.80 15.95
C ALA A 386 -14.97 2.26 16.34
N ARG A 387 -13.75 2.58 16.80
CA ARG A 387 -13.41 3.87 17.41
C ARG A 387 -13.76 5.06 16.50
N MET A 388 -13.34 5.02 15.24
CA MET A 388 -13.64 6.08 14.26
C MET A 388 -15.13 6.23 13.93
N ALA A 389 -15.93 5.19 14.17
CA ALA A 389 -17.38 5.26 14.04
C ALA A 389 -18.06 5.65 15.37
N ASP A 390 -17.39 5.50 16.51
CA ASP A 390 -17.92 5.77 17.85
C ASP A 390 -17.61 7.20 18.34
N THR A 391 -16.67 7.88 17.70
CA THR A 391 -16.26 9.26 18.00
C THR A 391 -16.55 10.20 16.85
N VAL A 392 -16.48 11.51 17.10
CA VAL A 392 -16.62 12.55 16.08
C VAL A 392 -15.37 13.41 16.05
N GLY A 393 -14.71 13.49 14.89
CA GLY A 393 -13.44 14.18 14.73
C GLY A 393 -13.60 15.69 14.87
N ALA A 394 -12.68 16.36 15.54
CA ALA A 394 -12.72 17.81 15.71
C ALA A 394 -12.68 18.55 14.36
N ALA A 395 -13.35 19.70 14.29
CA ALA A 395 -13.20 20.66 13.20
C ALA A 395 -11.75 21.15 13.09
N ALA A 396 -11.21 21.31 11.87
CA ALA A 396 -9.79 21.55 11.63
C ALA A 396 -9.45 22.91 11.00
#